data_AF-A0A7C7DVM7-F1
#
_entry.id   AF-A0A7C7DVM7-F1
#
_cell.length_a   1.000
_cell.length_b   1.000
_cell.length_c   1.000
_cell.angle_alpha   90.00
_cell.angle_beta   90.00
_cell.angle_gamma   90.00
#
_symmetry.space_group_name_H-M   'P 1'
#
loop_
_entity.id
_entity.type
_entity.pdbx_description
1 polymer ?
#
loop_
_entity_poly.entity_id
_entity_poly.type
_entity_poly.pdbx_seq_one_letter_code
_entity_poly.pdbx_strand_id
1 'polypeptide(L)'
;MHDKEGIRASDFTVKGGRRRIIVNPSSHDTGNSNSSELNGRCEVVPQESAPSVSKHPTQPTVTIEFGRSSSANYALAVEIARKNPTYSEKGSGKDIRHSVTFEFDSFDSIRELFELVGRWKNTTFTIDGRMLPASKAFAVLACYSERCRAFNPEEYCFGRDDANDYNDNDLGCRHCGINPYGWLGLKGFGTMQADGVFVVDKNRIIHEVSKNLEDYLWCPALNPKRIEQRLKQIPDTIDPRRNRQWEYVTELEEDKQIAVAVRKKVKRPDQQYIVKDYTELFMESEPSKKVALPDKGNPRKATSKATSGSGCLITCIGGILVALFVIGWALGLL
;
A
#
# COMPACT_ATOMS: atom_id res chain seq x y z
N MET A 1 27.65 44.12 24.73
CA MET A 1 28.06 42.89 23.99
C MET A 1 28.20 41.77 25.02
N HIS A 2 27.33 40.80 25.16
CA HIS A 2 26.09 40.47 24.46
C HIS A 2 25.15 39.79 25.47
N ASP A 3 23.89 40.19 25.41
CA ASP A 3 22.72 39.57 26.02
C ASP A 3 22.55 38.12 25.58
N LYS A 4 21.89 37.29 26.40
CA LYS A 4 20.70 36.52 25.97
C LYS A 4 19.75 36.26 27.16
N GLU A 5 18.52 36.71 26.94
CA GLU A 5 17.34 36.65 27.79
C GLU A 5 16.78 35.23 27.90
N GLY A 6 16.32 34.85 29.09
CA GLY A 6 15.45 33.70 29.32
C GLY A 6 13.99 34.13 29.33
N ILE A 7 13.19 33.60 28.39
CA ILE A 7 11.76 33.87 28.26
C ILE A 7 10.93 32.80 28.98
N ARG A 8 10.19 33.27 30.00
CA ARG A 8 8.88 32.87 30.56
C ARG A 8 8.36 31.43 30.37
N ALA A 9 8.14 30.77 31.51
CA ALA A 9 7.06 29.81 31.69
C ALA A 9 5.86 30.53 32.35
N SER A 10 4.70 30.50 31.69
CA SER A 10 3.43 30.97 32.25
C SER A 10 2.37 29.90 32.06
N ASP A 11 1.92 29.36 33.20
CA ASP A 11 0.54 29.05 33.56
C ASP A 11 -0.39 28.46 32.49
N PHE A 12 -0.58 27.14 32.54
CA PHE A 12 -1.81 26.51 32.06
C PHE A 12 -2.58 25.90 33.25
N THR A 13 -3.54 26.67 33.74
CA THR A 13 -4.58 26.22 34.68
C THR A 13 -5.67 25.49 33.89
N VAL A 14 -5.80 24.18 34.06
CA VAL A 14 -6.93 23.41 33.50
C VAL A 14 -8.07 23.39 34.53
N LYS A 15 -9.12 24.18 34.26
CA LYS A 15 -10.38 24.15 35.01
C LYS A 15 -11.12 22.84 34.74
N GLY A 16 -11.33 22.06 35.80
CA GLY A 16 -12.17 20.87 35.81
C GLY A 16 -13.65 21.19 35.63
N GLY A 17 -14.25 20.64 34.57
CA GLY A 17 -15.69 20.65 34.32
C GLY A 17 -16.30 19.29 34.63
N ARG A 18 -17.06 19.20 35.73
CA ARG A 18 -17.90 18.05 36.10
C ARG A 18 -18.96 17.80 35.01
N ARG A 19 -19.00 16.60 34.43
CA ARG A 19 -20.19 16.11 33.72
C ARG A 19 -20.96 15.15 34.62
N ARG A 20 -22.23 15.48 34.87
CA ARG A 20 -23.21 14.63 35.55
C ARG A 20 -23.44 13.36 34.73
N ILE A 21 -23.33 12.23 35.41
CA ILE A 21 -23.87 10.95 34.95
C ILE A 21 -25.36 10.98 35.28
N ILE A 22 -26.22 10.94 34.26
CA ILE A 22 -27.64 10.68 34.43
C ILE A 22 -27.80 9.16 34.39
N VAL A 23 -28.19 8.59 35.52
CA VAL A 23 -28.57 7.19 35.66
C VAL A 23 -30.09 7.15 35.56
N ASN A 24 -30.64 6.49 34.53
CA ASN A 24 -32.05 6.14 34.49
C ASN A 24 -32.18 4.67 34.88
N PRO A 25 -32.97 4.33 35.94
CA PRO A 25 -33.20 2.95 36.32
C PRO A 25 -34.31 2.31 35.47
N SER A 26 -34.07 1.04 35.19
CA SER A 26 -35.00 0.04 34.67
C SER A 26 -36.29 -0.08 35.50
N SER A 27 -37.42 -0.24 34.82
CA SER A 27 -38.59 -0.93 35.37
C SER A 27 -38.89 -2.17 34.54
N HIS A 28 -38.79 -3.33 35.20
CA HIS A 28 -39.57 -4.51 34.90
C HIS A 28 -41.03 -4.23 35.29
N ASP A 29 -42.02 -4.65 34.49
CA ASP A 29 -42.98 -5.63 34.98
C ASP A 29 -43.92 -6.22 33.92
N THR A 30 -44.10 -7.53 34.10
CA THR A 30 -45.23 -8.45 33.84
C THR A 30 -46.16 -8.27 32.65
N GLY A 31 -46.32 -9.38 31.92
CA GLY A 31 -47.33 -9.57 30.89
C GLY A 31 -48.74 -9.79 31.42
N ASN A 32 -49.69 -9.77 30.49
CA ASN A 32 -50.96 -10.46 30.62
C ASN A 32 -51.52 -10.81 29.23
N SER A 33 -51.96 -12.05 29.10
CA SER A 33 -52.72 -12.62 28.00
C SER A 33 -54.20 -12.21 28.09
N ASN A 34 -54.82 -11.86 26.96
CA ASN A 34 -56.13 -12.41 26.60
C ASN A 34 -56.55 -12.05 25.17
N SER A 35 -57.12 -13.06 24.53
CA SER A 35 -57.74 -13.12 23.22
C SER A 35 -59.15 -12.51 23.20
N SER A 36 -59.49 -11.79 22.13
CA SER A 36 -60.83 -11.81 21.52
C SER A 36 -60.80 -11.12 20.16
N GLU A 37 -61.27 -11.84 19.14
CA GLU A 37 -61.54 -11.38 17.77
C GLU A 37 -62.61 -10.26 17.75
N LEU A 38 -62.52 -9.35 16.78
CA LEU A 38 -63.55 -9.09 15.76
C LEU A 38 -63.21 -7.88 14.86
N ASN A 39 -63.16 -8.16 13.55
CA ASN A 39 -63.46 -7.33 12.37
C ASN A 39 -63.44 -5.79 12.44
N GLY A 40 -62.61 -5.18 11.59
CA GLY A 40 -62.77 -3.78 11.19
C GLY A 40 -61.73 -3.26 10.20
N ARG A 41 -61.99 -3.44 8.90
CA ARG A 41 -61.69 -2.52 7.77
C ARG A 41 -60.42 -1.65 7.92
N CYS A 42 -59.28 -2.08 7.37
CA CYS A 42 -58.09 -1.24 7.23
C CYS A 42 -58.28 -0.21 6.10
N GLU A 43 -58.42 1.05 6.48
CA GLU A 43 -58.10 2.21 5.64
C GLU A 43 -56.59 2.22 5.33
N VAL A 44 -56.25 2.47 4.06
CA VAL A 44 -54.88 2.66 3.60
C VAL A 44 -54.43 4.06 4.04
N VAL A 45 -53.70 4.12 5.16
CA VAL A 45 -52.97 5.33 5.56
C VAL A 45 -51.67 5.39 4.74
N PRO A 46 -51.37 6.50 4.04
CA PRO A 46 -50.10 6.65 3.33
C PRO A 46 -48.95 6.59 4.33
N GLN A 47 -48.06 5.60 4.19
CA GLN A 47 -46.83 5.55 4.96
C GLN A 47 -45.89 6.65 4.47
N GLU A 48 -45.73 7.67 5.32
CA GLU A 48 -44.65 8.65 5.24
C GLU A 48 -43.32 7.90 5.43
N SER A 49 -42.52 7.85 4.36
CA SER A 49 -41.29 7.08 4.30
C SER A 49 -40.25 7.65 5.28
N ALA A 50 -40.01 6.92 6.37
CA ALA A 50 -38.87 7.18 7.24
C ALA A 50 -37.55 7.04 6.43
N PRO A 51 -36.55 7.92 6.66
CA PRO A 51 -35.27 7.86 5.96
C PRO A 51 -34.56 6.55 6.33
N SER A 52 -34.28 5.74 5.31
CA SER A 52 -33.50 4.52 5.43
C SER A 52 -32.06 4.86 5.84
N VAL A 53 -31.76 4.73 7.13
CA VAL A 53 -30.39 4.80 7.64
C VAL A 53 -29.64 3.57 7.13
N SER A 54 -28.86 3.73 6.06
CA SER A 54 -28.03 2.68 5.48
C SER A 54 -26.96 2.24 6.48
N LYS A 55 -26.92 0.95 6.80
CA LYS A 55 -25.98 0.35 7.78
C LYS A 55 -24.54 0.17 7.27
N HIS A 56 -24.14 0.79 6.16
CA HIS A 56 -22.76 0.74 5.67
C HIS A 56 -21.99 1.97 6.14
N PRO A 57 -20.74 1.84 6.61
CA PRO A 57 -19.87 3.01 6.72
C PRO A 57 -19.83 3.66 5.33
N THR A 58 -20.17 4.94 5.25
CA THR A 58 -20.15 5.72 4.01
C THR A 58 -18.76 5.55 3.40
N GLN A 59 -18.69 5.00 2.18
CA GLN A 59 -17.42 4.87 1.49
C GLN A 59 -16.84 6.26 1.22
N PRO A 60 -15.51 6.39 1.13
CA PRO A 60 -14.92 7.69 0.85
C PRO A 60 -15.37 8.19 -0.52
N THR A 61 -15.64 9.48 -0.60
CA THR A 61 -15.95 10.18 -1.85
C THR A 61 -14.69 10.71 -2.48
N VAL A 62 -14.57 10.57 -3.79
CA VAL A 62 -13.38 10.94 -4.57
C VAL A 62 -13.75 12.01 -5.57
N THR A 63 -13.22 13.22 -5.41
CA THR A 63 -13.42 14.31 -6.37
C THR A 63 -12.16 14.53 -7.19
N ILE A 64 -12.31 14.47 -8.51
CA ILE A 64 -11.26 14.77 -9.48
C ILE A 64 -11.63 16.06 -10.19
N GLU A 65 -10.79 17.07 -10.04
CA GLU A 65 -10.90 18.31 -10.81
C GLU A 65 -9.74 18.43 -11.77
N PHE A 66 -10.00 18.86 -13.01
CA PHE A 66 -8.93 19.14 -13.96
C PHE A 66 -9.30 20.28 -14.91
N GLY A 67 -8.31 21.11 -15.21
CA GLY A 67 -8.45 22.19 -16.19
C GLY A 67 -8.25 21.73 -17.63
N ARG A 68 -8.30 22.68 -18.56
CA ARG A 68 -7.88 22.45 -19.94
C ARG A 68 -6.43 21.95 -20.01
N SER A 69 -6.17 20.99 -20.89
CA SER A 69 -4.85 20.40 -21.12
C SER A 69 -4.53 20.34 -22.61
N SER A 70 -3.24 20.42 -22.96
CA SER A 70 -2.74 20.19 -24.32
C SER A 70 -2.53 18.72 -24.64
N SER A 71 -2.77 17.82 -23.68
CA SER A 71 -2.66 16.37 -23.88
C SER A 71 -3.63 15.87 -24.95
N ALA A 72 -3.18 14.91 -25.76
CA ALA A 72 -4.05 14.20 -26.70
C ALA A 72 -5.23 13.49 -26.00
N ASN A 73 -5.04 13.13 -24.72
CA ASN A 73 -6.05 12.45 -23.91
C ASN A 73 -7.11 13.41 -23.32
N TYR A 74 -7.03 14.72 -23.59
CA TYR A 74 -7.96 15.69 -23.01
C TYR A 74 -9.42 15.42 -23.38
N ALA A 75 -9.72 15.18 -24.66
CA ALA A 75 -11.09 14.90 -25.10
C ALA A 75 -11.66 13.65 -24.44
N LEU A 76 -10.86 12.58 -24.37
CA LEU A 76 -11.24 11.32 -23.73
C LEU A 76 -11.52 11.50 -22.23
N ALA A 77 -10.67 12.23 -21.51
CA ALA A 77 -10.86 12.50 -20.08
C ALA A 77 -12.17 13.26 -19.81
N VAL A 78 -12.51 14.25 -20.64
CA VAL A 78 -13.77 15.00 -20.54
C VAL A 78 -14.97 14.09 -20.83
N GLU A 79 -14.87 13.21 -21.82
CA GLU A 79 -15.93 12.24 -22.13
C GLU A 79 -16.19 11.28 -20.96
N ILE A 80 -15.13 10.71 -20.37
CA ILE A 80 -15.22 9.83 -19.20
C ILE A 80 -15.86 10.57 -18.03
N ALA A 81 -15.41 11.80 -17.76
CA ALA A 81 -15.97 12.61 -16.67
C ALA A 81 -17.47 12.89 -16.88
N ARG A 82 -17.88 13.25 -18.11
CA ARG A 82 -19.29 13.56 -18.46
C ARG A 82 -20.25 12.38 -18.35
N LYS A 83 -19.75 11.14 -18.39
CA LYS A 83 -20.59 9.95 -18.18
C LYS A 83 -21.11 9.86 -16.75
N ASN A 84 -20.49 10.56 -15.80
CA ASN A 84 -20.90 10.53 -14.41
C ASN A 84 -21.95 11.63 -14.09
N PRO A 85 -23.06 11.29 -13.41
CA PRO A 85 -24.11 12.26 -13.04
C PRO A 85 -23.64 13.44 -12.18
N THR A 86 -22.54 13.30 -11.43
CA THR A 86 -21.99 14.36 -10.57
C THR A 86 -21.11 15.35 -11.32
N TYR A 87 -20.90 15.14 -12.62
CA TYR A 87 -20.06 16.00 -13.44
C TYR A 87 -20.57 17.43 -13.46
N SER A 88 -19.64 18.38 -13.31
CA SER A 88 -19.88 19.79 -13.52
C SER A 88 -18.69 20.45 -14.23
N GLU A 89 -18.98 21.52 -14.96
CA GLU A 89 -17.96 22.37 -15.57
C GLU A 89 -18.19 23.82 -15.18
N LYS A 90 -17.09 24.55 -14.94
CA LYS A 90 -17.10 25.98 -14.62
C LYS A 90 -16.07 26.71 -15.47
N GLY A 91 -16.37 27.95 -15.85
CA GLY A 91 -15.51 28.78 -16.69
C GLY A 91 -15.67 28.51 -18.19
N SER A 92 -14.84 29.15 -19.01
CA SER A 92 -14.86 28.99 -20.47
C SER A 92 -13.46 29.13 -21.07
N GLY A 93 -13.26 28.58 -22.27
CA GLY A 93 -12.01 28.72 -23.02
C GLY A 93 -10.80 28.10 -22.31
N LYS A 94 -9.83 28.93 -21.92
CA LYS A 94 -8.59 28.50 -21.25
C LYS A 94 -8.79 28.23 -19.76
N ASP A 95 -9.79 28.84 -19.14
CA ASP A 95 -10.07 28.77 -17.70
C ASP A 95 -11.16 27.76 -17.35
N ILE A 96 -11.53 26.89 -18.30
CA ILE A 96 -12.49 25.82 -18.04
C ILE A 96 -11.92 24.82 -17.02
N ARG A 97 -12.75 24.48 -16.03
CA ARG A 97 -12.48 23.49 -14.99
C ARG A 97 -13.58 22.44 -15.00
N HIS A 98 -13.18 21.19 -15.16
CA HIS A 98 -14.03 20.01 -15.05
C HIS A 98 -13.93 19.48 -13.62
N SER A 99 -15.06 19.07 -13.04
CA SER A 99 -15.13 18.49 -11.71
C SER A 99 -16.11 17.33 -11.72
N VAL A 100 -15.72 16.21 -11.12
CA VAL A 100 -16.55 15.01 -11.00
C VAL A 100 -16.27 14.35 -9.66
N THR A 101 -17.33 13.88 -8.99
CA THR A 101 -17.25 13.21 -7.70
C THR A 101 -17.75 11.77 -7.83
N PHE A 102 -16.95 10.83 -7.40
CA PHE A 102 -17.25 9.40 -7.42
C PHE A 102 -17.42 8.89 -5.99
N GLU A 103 -18.32 7.95 -5.80
CA GLU A 103 -18.23 7.01 -4.68
C GLU A 103 -17.07 6.05 -4.95
N PHE A 104 -16.31 5.63 -3.93
CA PHE A 104 -15.17 4.75 -4.15
C PHE A 104 -15.56 3.42 -4.84
N ASP A 105 -16.78 2.93 -4.65
CA ASP A 105 -17.31 1.75 -5.35
C ASP A 105 -17.20 1.84 -6.88
N SER A 106 -17.14 3.06 -7.43
CA SER A 106 -16.83 3.32 -8.85
C SER A 106 -15.32 3.32 -9.12
N PHE A 107 -14.58 2.38 -8.51
CA PHE A 107 -13.11 2.35 -8.51
C PHE A 107 -12.52 2.36 -9.93
N ASP A 108 -13.09 1.58 -10.86
CA ASP A 108 -12.59 1.52 -12.22
C ASP A 108 -12.71 2.87 -12.94
N SER A 109 -13.81 3.60 -12.74
CA SER A 109 -13.99 4.95 -13.30
C SER A 109 -13.04 5.96 -12.68
N ILE A 110 -12.80 5.87 -11.36
CA ILE A 110 -11.81 6.70 -10.66
C ILE A 110 -10.42 6.44 -11.26
N ARG A 111 -10.03 5.16 -11.36
CA ARG A 111 -8.72 4.74 -11.88
C ARG A 111 -8.53 5.19 -13.33
N GLU A 112 -9.50 4.92 -14.20
CA GLU A 112 -9.45 5.26 -15.62
C GLU A 112 -9.25 6.77 -15.81
N LEU A 113 -10.06 7.59 -15.15
CA LEU A 113 -9.91 9.04 -15.25
C LEU A 113 -8.58 9.51 -14.67
N PHE A 114 -8.19 8.98 -13.50
CA PHE A 114 -6.97 9.34 -12.81
C PHE A 114 -5.70 8.98 -13.60
N GLU A 115 -5.68 7.85 -14.33
CA GLU A 115 -4.59 7.48 -15.24
C GLU A 115 -4.40 8.50 -16.36
N LEU A 116 -5.47 9.12 -16.85
CA LEU A 116 -5.41 10.14 -17.90
C LEU A 116 -4.96 11.50 -17.36
N VAL A 117 -5.52 11.94 -16.23
CA VAL A 117 -5.38 13.33 -15.75
C VAL A 117 -4.44 13.52 -14.57
N GLY A 118 -4.07 12.45 -13.85
CA GLY A 118 -3.34 12.51 -12.58
C GLY A 118 -1.94 13.12 -12.67
N ARG A 119 -1.36 13.20 -13.88
CA ARG A 119 -0.06 13.85 -14.15
C ARG A 119 -0.17 15.26 -14.71
N TRP A 120 -1.37 15.79 -14.94
CA TRP A 120 -1.53 17.14 -15.46
C TRP A 120 -1.35 18.17 -14.36
N LYS A 121 -0.73 19.31 -14.70
CA LYS A 121 -0.43 20.39 -13.73
C LYS A 121 -1.69 20.99 -13.09
N ASN A 122 -2.80 21.01 -13.83
CA ASN A 122 -4.05 21.62 -13.40
C ASN A 122 -5.04 20.59 -12.87
N THR A 123 -4.55 19.47 -12.34
CA THR A 123 -5.39 18.43 -11.72
C THR A 123 -5.34 18.54 -10.21
N THR A 124 -6.50 18.43 -9.57
CA THR A 124 -6.63 18.35 -8.12
C THR A 124 -7.43 17.09 -7.78
N PHE A 125 -6.92 16.35 -6.81
CA PHE A 125 -7.55 15.12 -6.32
C PHE A 125 -7.91 15.31 -4.86
N THR A 126 -9.14 14.97 -4.51
CA THR A 126 -9.69 15.24 -3.17
C THR A 126 -10.44 14.00 -2.68
N ILE A 127 -10.20 13.62 -1.43
CA ILE A 127 -10.93 12.54 -0.75
C ILE A 127 -11.73 13.16 0.41
N ASP A 128 -13.04 12.98 0.42
CA ASP A 128 -13.94 13.55 1.45
C ASP A 128 -13.69 15.04 1.71
N GLY A 129 -13.48 15.81 0.63
CA GLY A 129 -13.20 17.24 0.70
C GLY A 129 -11.75 17.62 1.08
N ARG A 130 -10.87 16.65 1.36
CA ARG A 130 -9.45 16.90 1.66
C ARG A 130 -8.56 16.66 0.45
N MET A 131 -7.75 17.66 0.10
CA MET A 131 -6.80 17.55 -1.00
C MET A 131 -5.77 16.46 -0.72
N LEU A 132 -5.56 15.57 -1.69
CA LEU A 132 -4.58 14.50 -1.63
C LEU A 132 -3.56 14.68 -2.76
N PRO A 133 -2.24 14.69 -2.45
CA PRO A 133 -1.21 14.72 -3.48
C PRO A 133 -1.38 13.57 -4.48
N ALA A 134 -1.23 13.88 -5.78
CA ALA A 134 -1.40 12.88 -6.84
C ALA A 134 -0.48 11.65 -6.65
N SER A 135 0.75 11.83 -6.16
CA SER A 135 1.65 10.71 -5.86
C SER A 135 1.08 9.72 -4.84
N LYS A 136 0.42 10.23 -3.79
CA LYS A 136 -0.26 9.41 -2.77
C LYS A 136 -1.49 8.72 -3.36
N ALA A 137 -2.25 9.44 -4.20
CA ALA A 137 -3.37 8.88 -4.95
C ALA A 137 -2.94 7.71 -5.85
N PHE A 138 -1.85 7.87 -6.62
CA PHE A 138 -1.28 6.81 -7.46
C PHE A 138 -0.93 5.55 -6.66
N ALA A 139 -0.26 5.71 -5.51
CA ALA A 139 0.18 4.58 -4.70
C ALA A 139 -0.98 3.70 -4.22
N VAL A 140 -2.05 4.31 -3.70
CA VAL A 140 -3.21 3.57 -3.19
C VAL A 140 -4.05 2.99 -4.32
N LEU A 141 -4.32 3.75 -5.40
CA LEU A 141 -5.08 3.22 -6.54
C LEU A 141 -4.34 2.05 -7.18
N ALA A 142 -3.02 2.13 -7.34
CA ALA A 142 -2.22 1.02 -7.85
C ALA A 142 -2.31 -0.20 -6.93
N CYS A 143 -2.08 -0.02 -5.61
CA CYS A 143 -2.14 -1.11 -4.64
C CYS A 143 -3.53 -1.78 -4.59
N TYR A 144 -4.62 -1.00 -4.62
CA TYR A 144 -5.97 -1.53 -4.64
C TYR A 144 -6.31 -2.23 -5.98
N SER A 145 -5.81 -1.71 -7.10
CA SER A 145 -5.98 -2.34 -8.40
C SER A 145 -5.31 -3.72 -8.45
N GLU A 146 -4.10 -3.85 -7.90
CA GLU A 146 -3.40 -5.14 -7.79
C GLU A 146 -4.13 -6.09 -6.84
N ARG A 147 -4.67 -5.58 -5.72
CA ARG A 147 -5.54 -6.37 -4.83
C ARG A 147 -6.74 -6.96 -5.58
N CYS A 148 -7.42 -6.17 -6.41
CA CYS A 148 -8.57 -6.63 -7.19
C CYS A 148 -8.22 -7.71 -8.23
N ARG A 149 -6.96 -7.73 -8.70
CA ARG A 149 -6.46 -8.74 -9.66
C ARG A 149 -5.84 -9.96 -9.00
N ALA A 150 -5.49 -9.88 -7.72
CA ALA A 150 -4.86 -10.96 -6.99
C ALA A 150 -5.75 -12.21 -6.95
N PHE A 151 -5.13 -13.40 -6.97
CA PHE A 151 -5.85 -14.68 -6.88
C PHE A 151 -6.70 -14.77 -5.61
N ASN A 152 -6.19 -14.26 -4.48
CA ASN A 152 -6.93 -14.09 -3.24
C ASN A 152 -6.81 -12.64 -2.73
N PRO A 153 -7.80 -11.77 -3.02
CA PRO A 153 -7.78 -10.36 -2.61
C PRO A 153 -7.75 -10.13 -1.09
N GLU A 154 -8.22 -11.09 -0.29
CA GLU A 154 -8.16 -10.97 1.17
C GLU A 154 -6.73 -11.17 1.67
N GLU A 155 -6.02 -12.15 1.12
CA GLU A 155 -4.64 -12.50 1.48
C GLU A 155 -3.60 -11.50 0.94
N TYR A 156 -3.91 -10.83 -0.18
CA TYR A 156 -3.07 -9.75 -0.74
C TYR A 156 -2.73 -8.67 0.29
N CYS A 157 -3.70 -8.26 1.12
CA CYS A 157 -3.47 -7.26 2.16
C CYS A 157 -2.54 -7.75 3.27
N PHE A 158 -2.34 -9.05 3.42
CA PHE A 158 -1.41 -9.64 4.37
C PHE A 158 -0.05 -9.94 3.75
N GLY A 159 0.14 -9.68 2.45
CA GLY A 159 1.37 -9.96 1.73
C GLY A 159 1.54 -11.43 1.31
N ARG A 160 0.52 -12.27 1.51
CA ARG A 160 0.57 -13.73 1.26
C ARG A 160 0.22 -14.12 -0.19
N ASP A 161 0.09 -13.12 -1.04
CA ASP A 161 -0.14 -13.26 -2.49
C ASP A 161 1.16 -13.57 -3.25
N ASP A 162 2.32 -13.31 -2.65
CA ASP A 162 3.61 -13.70 -3.19
C ASP A 162 4.13 -14.99 -2.55
N ALA A 163 5.01 -15.72 -3.23
CA ALA A 163 5.56 -16.98 -2.72
C ALA A 163 6.56 -16.78 -1.55
N ASN A 164 6.78 -15.52 -1.15
CA ASN A 164 7.80 -15.08 -0.22
C ASN A 164 7.16 -14.70 1.13
N ASP A 165 7.04 -15.71 2.00
CA ASP A 165 6.48 -15.56 3.35
C ASP A 165 7.18 -14.52 4.24
N TYR A 166 8.40 -14.09 3.89
CA TYR A 166 9.02 -12.95 4.53
C TYR A 166 8.27 -11.65 4.29
N ASN A 167 7.29 -11.56 3.40
CA ASN A 167 6.44 -10.37 3.23
C ASN A 167 5.15 -10.42 4.04
N ASP A 168 4.89 -11.54 4.73
CA ASP A 168 3.68 -11.75 5.49
C ASP A 168 3.59 -10.76 6.67
N ASN A 169 2.38 -10.24 6.89
CA ASN A 169 2.04 -9.53 8.11
C ASN A 169 0.70 -10.06 8.65
N ASP A 170 0.47 -9.91 9.95
CA ASP A 170 -0.80 -10.31 10.58
C ASP A 170 -1.75 -9.13 10.81
N LEU A 171 -1.35 -7.91 10.44
CA LEU A 171 -2.07 -6.69 10.79
C LEU A 171 -3.21 -6.39 9.82
N GLY A 172 -3.08 -6.77 8.54
CA GLY A 172 -4.13 -6.62 7.53
C GLY A 172 -3.94 -5.43 6.60
N CYS A 173 -2.71 -4.95 6.48
CA CYS A 173 -2.29 -4.13 5.35
C CYS A 173 -0.79 -4.36 5.13
N ARG A 174 -0.38 -4.63 3.89
CA ARG A 174 1.02 -4.87 3.53
C ARG A 174 1.91 -3.63 3.70
N HIS A 175 1.28 -2.46 3.85
CA HIS A 175 1.95 -1.19 4.16
C HIS A 175 2.00 -0.87 5.66
N CYS A 176 1.63 -1.78 6.57
CA CYS A 176 1.79 -1.53 8.01
C CYS A 176 3.26 -1.34 8.44
N GLY A 177 4.22 -1.87 7.68
CA GLY A 177 5.66 -1.77 7.99
C GLY A 177 6.12 -2.64 9.16
N ILE A 178 5.24 -3.48 9.71
CA ILE A 178 5.58 -4.45 10.75
C ILE A 178 5.52 -5.84 10.14
N ASN A 179 6.65 -6.53 10.21
CA ASN A 179 6.85 -7.81 9.57
C ASN A 179 7.43 -8.81 10.59
N PRO A 180 6.56 -9.51 11.34
CA PRO A 180 7.00 -10.44 12.36
C PRO A 180 7.60 -11.73 11.77
N TYR A 181 7.40 -12.04 10.48
CA TYR A 181 7.91 -13.25 9.82
C TYR A 181 9.25 -13.01 9.11
N GLY A 182 9.55 -11.75 8.80
CA GLY A 182 10.78 -11.32 8.14
C GLY A 182 12.05 -11.67 8.91
N TRP A 183 13.19 -11.63 8.20
CA TRP A 183 14.50 -11.97 8.77
C TRP A 183 14.81 -11.21 10.07
N LEU A 184 14.48 -9.92 10.12
CA LEU A 184 14.69 -9.04 11.27
C LEU A 184 13.61 -9.17 12.36
N GLY A 185 12.47 -9.79 12.07
CA GLY A 185 11.34 -9.91 12.99
C GLY A 185 10.96 -8.59 13.66
N LEU A 186 10.92 -8.61 14.99
CA LEU A 186 10.63 -7.43 15.82
C LEU A 186 11.87 -6.64 16.24
N LYS A 187 13.01 -6.79 15.54
CA LYS A 187 14.20 -5.96 15.80
C LYS A 187 13.83 -4.47 15.68
N GLY A 188 14.18 -3.70 16.71
CA GLY A 188 13.82 -2.29 16.80
C GLY A 188 12.43 -2.00 17.39
N PHE A 189 11.60 -3.02 17.66
CA PHE A 189 10.27 -2.87 18.27
C PHE A 189 10.19 -3.45 19.69
N GLY A 190 11.32 -3.47 20.39
CA GLY A 190 11.43 -4.00 21.74
C GLY A 190 12.88 -4.22 22.14
N THR A 191 13.09 -4.93 23.24
CA THR A 191 14.41 -5.17 23.83
C THR A 191 14.53 -6.61 24.30
N MET A 192 15.59 -7.29 23.88
CA MET A 192 15.96 -8.59 24.41
C MET A 192 16.54 -8.44 25.82
N GLN A 193 15.95 -9.10 26.80
CA GLN A 193 16.44 -9.11 28.18
C GLN A 193 17.48 -10.23 28.37
N ALA A 194 18.30 -10.10 29.41
CA ALA A 194 19.37 -11.06 29.73
C ALA A 194 18.83 -12.47 30.06
N ASP A 195 17.58 -12.58 30.51
CA ASP A 195 16.91 -13.84 30.79
C ASP A 195 16.36 -14.54 29.53
N GLY A 196 16.54 -13.94 28.35
CA GLY A 196 16.07 -14.48 27.06
C GLY A 196 14.61 -14.16 26.74
N VAL A 197 13.96 -13.27 27.51
CA VAL A 197 12.61 -12.77 27.22
C VAL A 197 12.70 -11.46 26.43
N PHE A 198 11.95 -11.35 25.34
CA PHE A 198 11.85 -10.12 24.56
C PHE A 198 10.68 -9.28 25.08
N VAL A 199 10.95 -8.04 25.50
CA VAL A 199 9.94 -7.06 25.93
C VAL A 199 9.56 -6.21 24.72
N VAL A 200 8.28 -6.21 24.34
CA VAL A 200 7.77 -5.54 23.14
C VAL A 200 7.45 -4.08 23.44
N ASP A 201 7.95 -3.16 22.62
CA ASP A 201 7.56 -1.75 22.63
C ASP A 201 6.32 -1.56 21.73
N LYS A 202 5.15 -1.82 22.29
CA LYS A 202 3.87 -1.67 21.58
C LYS A 202 3.62 -0.24 21.12
N ASN A 203 4.05 0.76 21.87
CA ASN A 203 3.84 2.16 21.50
C ASN A 203 4.60 2.50 20.23
N ARG A 204 5.84 2.01 20.10
CA ARG A 204 6.62 2.16 18.87
C ARG A 204 5.99 1.44 17.68
N ILE A 205 5.48 0.23 17.88
CA ILE A 205 4.75 -0.50 16.82
C ILE A 205 3.52 0.31 16.37
N ILE A 206 2.70 0.78 17.31
CA ILE A 206 1.49 1.57 17.03
C ILE A 206 1.85 2.84 16.26
N HIS A 207 2.90 3.55 16.70
CA HIS A 207 3.38 4.76 16.04
C HIS A 207 3.81 4.48 14.59
N GLU A 208 4.64 3.46 14.38
CA GLU A 208 5.15 3.09 13.05
C GLU A 208 4.01 2.70 12.10
N VAL A 209 3.06 1.87 12.58
CA VAL A 209 1.89 1.48 11.79
C VAL A 209 1.02 2.69 11.44
N SER A 210 0.77 3.58 12.41
CA SER A 210 -0.05 4.77 12.18
C SER A 210 0.57 5.69 11.14
N LYS A 211 1.88 5.92 11.24
CA LYS A 211 2.67 6.72 10.29
C LYS A 211 2.61 6.10 8.89
N ASN A 212 2.85 4.79 8.77
CA ASN A 212 2.91 4.13 7.47
C ASN A 212 1.54 4.03 6.77
N LEU A 213 0.45 3.99 7.55
CA LEU A 213 -0.90 3.91 7.01
C LEU A 213 -1.57 5.25 6.74
N GLU A 214 -0.98 6.38 7.13
CA GLU A 214 -1.57 7.72 6.96
C GLU A 214 -2.05 7.96 5.51
N ASP A 215 -1.22 7.57 4.53
CA ASP A 215 -1.51 7.76 3.12
C ASP A 215 -2.52 6.76 2.55
N TYR A 216 -2.82 5.70 3.29
CA TYR A 216 -3.70 4.59 2.89
C TYR A 216 -5.06 4.64 3.57
N LEU A 217 -5.33 5.64 4.43
CA LEU A 217 -6.56 5.72 5.23
C LEU A 217 -7.86 5.73 4.42
N TRP A 218 -7.78 6.05 3.14
CA TRP A 218 -8.91 6.09 2.21
C TRP A 218 -9.01 4.85 1.31
N CYS A 219 -8.14 3.86 1.50
CA CYS A 219 -8.27 2.56 0.86
C CYS A 219 -9.51 1.83 1.44
N PRO A 220 -10.47 1.36 0.61
CA PRO A 220 -11.67 0.68 1.12
C PRO A 220 -11.40 -0.66 1.76
N ALA A 221 -10.31 -1.32 1.36
CA ALA A 221 -9.89 -2.59 1.98
C ALA A 221 -9.25 -2.38 3.35
N LEU A 222 -8.85 -1.14 3.70
CA LEU A 222 -8.23 -0.86 4.98
C LEU A 222 -9.29 -0.85 6.09
N ASN A 223 -9.02 -1.61 7.15
CA ASN A 223 -9.86 -1.60 8.36
C ASN A 223 -9.03 -1.19 9.58
N PRO A 224 -8.95 0.13 9.88
CA PRO A 224 -8.14 0.64 11.00
C PRO A 224 -8.54 0.03 12.35
N LYS A 225 -9.84 -0.20 12.58
CA LYS A 225 -10.33 -0.81 13.83
C LYS A 225 -9.83 -2.24 14.01
N ARG A 226 -9.83 -3.04 12.94
CA ARG A 226 -9.32 -4.42 12.97
C ARG A 226 -7.80 -4.45 13.15
N ILE A 227 -7.08 -3.52 12.54
CA ILE A 227 -5.63 -3.34 12.75
C ILE A 227 -5.35 -2.99 14.21
N GLU A 228 -6.08 -2.03 14.78
CA GLU A 228 -5.96 -1.66 16.20
C GLU A 228 -6.21 -2.86 17.14
N GLN A 229 -7.24 -3.66 16.87
CA GLN A 229 -7.52 -4.88 17.62
C GLN A 229 -6.36 -5.89 17.55
N ARG A 230 -5.77 -6.08 16.36
CA ARG A 230 -4.62 -6.97 16.16
C ARG A 230 -3.36 -6.46 16.86
N LEU A 231 -3.13 -5.15 16.85
CA LEU A 231 -2.03 -4.52 17.59
C LEU A 231 -2.15 -4.78 19.09
N LYS A 232 -3.37 -4.68 19.65
CA LYS A 232 -3.62 -4.99 21.08
C LYS A 232 -3.35 -6.46 21.42
N GLN A 233 -3.48 -7.37 20.46
CA GLN A 233 -3.23 -8.81 20.63
C GLN A 233 -1.74 -9.19 20.58
N ILE A 234 -0.86 -8.26 20.17
CA ILE A 234 0.59 -8.50 20.27
C ILE A 234 0.93 -8.71 21.75
N PRO A 235 1.71 -9.74 22.15
CA PRO A 235 2.13 -9.91 23.54
C PRO A 235 3.01 -8.76 24.03
N ASP A 236 2.94 -8.41 25.32
CA ASP A 236 3.88 -7.46 25.93
C ASP A 236 5.28 -8.07 26.10
N THR A 237 5.33 -9.39 26.25
CA THR A 237 6.58 -10.15 26.36
C THR A 237 6.50 -11.43 25.53
N ILE A 238 7.63 -11.85 24.97
CA ILE A 238 7.75 -13.04 24.13
C ILE A 238 8.95 -13.84 24.62
N ASP A 239 8.72 -15.09 25.03
CA ASP A 239 9.76 -16.06 25.36
C ASP A 239 9.70 -17.22 24.35
N PRO A 240 10.61 -17.28 23.35
CA PRO A 240 10.67 -18.37 22.38
C PRO A 240 10.84 -19.77 22.99
N ARG A 241 11.38 -19.88 24.22
CA ARG A 241 11.53 -21.18 24.92
C ARG A 241 10.19 -21.71 25.41
N ARG A 242 9.24 -20.81 25.71
CA ARG A 242 7.89 -21.14 26.19
C ARG A 242 6.85 -21.07 25.08
N ASN A 243 7.09 -20.29 24.02
CA ASN A 243 6.20 -20.16 22.88
C ASN A 243 6.89 -20.59 21.59
N ARG A 244 6.57 -21.81 21.14
CA ARG A 244 7.14 -22.44 19.94
C ARG A 244 6.80 -21.73 18.62
N GLN A 245 5.87 -20.77 18.62
CA GLN A 245 5.56 -19.97 17.43
C GLN A 245 6.61 -18.89 17.16
N TRP A 246 7.49 -18.61 18.12
CA TRP A 246 8.55 -17.62 18.00
C TRP A 246 9.92 -18.27 18.00
N GLU A 247 10.89 -17.58 17.42
CA GLU A 247 12.31 -17.93 17.48
C GLU A 247 13.15 -16.67 17.68
N TYR A 248 14.36 -16.87 18.18
CA TYR A 248 15.33 -15.79 18.33
C TYR A 248 15.84 -15.33 16.97
N VAL A 249 15.96 -14.01 16.83
CA VAL A 249 16.79 -13.38 15.81
C VAL A 249 18.14 -13.12 16.46
N THR A 250 19.21 -13.62 15.85
CA THR A 250 20.57 -13.57 16.41
C THR A 250 21.51 -12.77 15.53
N GLU A 251 22.48 -12.10 16.15
CA GLU A 251 23.62 -11.44 15.51
C GLU A 251 24.93 -12.05 15.99
N LEU A 252 25.96 -11.94 15.15
CA LEU A 252 27.31 -12.41 15.49
C LEU A 252 28.07 -11.28 16.17
N GLU A 253 28.44 -11.49 17.43
CA GLU A 253 29.36 -10.63 18.18
C GLU A 253 30.46 -11.51 18.79
N GLU A 254 31.72 -11.19 18.52
CA GLU A 254 32.89 -11.91 19.06
C GLU A 254 32.78 -13.45 18.92
N ASP A 255 32.42 -13.91 17.72
CA ASP A 255 32.19 -15.32 17.37
C ASP A 255 31.07 -16.04 18.16
N LYS A 256 30.21 -15.28 18.84
CA LYS A 256 29.02 -15.79 19.54
C LYS A 256 27.76 -15.29 18.88
N GLN A 257 26.75 -16.16 18.81
CA GLN A 257 25.41 -15.76 18.41
C GLN A 257 24.68 -15.16 19.61
N ILE A 258 24.40 -13.87 19.53
CA ILE A 258 23.66 -13.13 20.56
C ILE A 258 22.24 -12.91 20.08
N ALA A 259 21.25 -13.28 20.89
CA ALA A 259 19.85 -13.00 20.61
C ALA A 259 19.60 -11.50 20.73
N VAL A 260 19.13 -10.86 19.66
CA VAL A 260 18.87 -9.42 19.58
C VAL A 260 17.38 -9.09 19.47
N ALA A 261 16.58 -10.03 18.97
CA ALA A 261 15.14 -9.88 18.82
C ALA A 261 14.44 -11.23 18.71
N VAL A 262 13.14 -11.20 18.36
CA VAL A 262 12.34 -12.39 18.07
C VAL A 262 11.57 -12.23 16.77
N ARG A 263 11.29 -13.33 16.10
CA ARG A 263 10.41 -13.40 14.92
C ARG A 263 9.45 -14.57 15.03
N LYS A 264 8.32 -14.50 14.34
CA LYS A 264 7.40 -15.62 14.18
C LYS A 264 7.98 -16.63 13.20
N LYS A 265 7.81 -17.90 13.51
CA LYS A 265 8.07 -18.98 12.56
C LYS A 265 6.98 -18.96 11.48
N VAL A 266 7.39 -19.06 10.23
CA VAL A 266 6.46 -19.30 9.13
C VAL A 266 5.78 -20.64 9.35
N LYS A 267 4.44 -20.66 9.42
CA LYS A 267 3.67 -21.90 9.40
C LYS A 267 3.27 -22.17 7.96
N ARG A 268 3.72 -23.27 7.37
CA ARG A 268 3.06 -23.87 6.19
C ARG A 268 2.63 -25.31 6.51
N PRO A 269 1.55 -25.53 7.28
CA PRO A 269 1.04 -26.89 7.52
C PRO A 269 0.48 -27.55 6.25
N ASP A 270 0.10 -26.75 5.26
CA ASP A 270 -0.76 -27.14 4.15
C ASP A 270 -0.13 -26.95 2.75
N GLN A 271 1.15 -26.55 2.66
CA GLN A 271 1.91 -26.73 1.42
C GLN A 271 2.35 -28.19 1.27
N GLN A 272 1.41 -29.06 0.91
CA GLN A 272 1.76 -30.25 0.15
C GLN A 272 2.19 -29.76 -1.24
N TYR A 273 3.48 -29.85 -1.54
CA TYR A 273 3.95 -29.61 -2.88
C TYR A 273 3.35 -30.70 -3.79
N ILE A 274 2.44 -30.33 -4.67
CA ILE A 274 2.17 -31.17 -5.84
C ILE A 274 3.35 -30.94 -6.78
N VAL A 275 4.33 -31.84 -6.74
CA VAL A 275 5.36 -31.90 -7.77
C VAL A 275 4.62 -32.23 -9.07
N LYS A 276 4.42 -31.21 -9.92
CA LYS A 276 3.94 -31.47 -11.27
C LYS A 276 5.02 -32.25 -12.00
N ASP A 277 4.67 -33.44 -12.49
CA ASP A 277 5.53 -34.17 -13.40
C ASP A 277 5.51 -33.44 -14.75
N TYR A 278 6.61 -32.76 -15.07
CA TYR A 278 6.76 -32.05 -16.33
C TYR A 278 7.22 -32.97 -17.47
N THR A 279 7.41 -34.27 -17.22
CA THR A 279 7.83 -35.23 -18.25
C THR A 279 6.87 -35.24 -19.44
N GLU A 280 5.57 -35.07 -19.21
CA GLU A 280 4.56 -35.05 -20.28
C GLU A 280 4.58 -33.77 -21.13
N LEU A 281 5.03 -32.64 -20.58
CA LEU A 281 5.07 -31.35 -21.31
C LEU A 281 6.23 -31.26 -22.31
N PHE A 282 7.22 -32.15 -22.22
CA PHE A 282 8.36 -32.20 -23.13
C PHE A 282 8.26 -33.32 -24.18
N MET A 283 7.21 -34.14 -24.16
CA MET A 283 7.05 -35.24 -25.12
C MET A 283 6.25 -34.87 -26.39
N GLU A 284 5.67 -33.67 -26.47
CA GLU A 284 4.89 -33.23 -27.65
C GLU A 284 5.65 -32.34 -28.65
N SER A 285 6.91 -32.00 -28.42
CA SER A 285 7.74 -31.41 -29.49
C SER A 285 8.41 -32.53 -30.29
N GLU A 286 7.73 -33.02 -31.34
CA GLU A 286 8.38 -33.88 -32.33
C GLU A 286 9.70 -33.23 -32.80
N PRO A 287 10.80 -34.00 -32.91
CA PRO A 287 12.05 -33.46 -33.39
C PRO A 287 11.89 -32.95 -34.82
N SER A 288 11.88 -31.62 -34.95
CA SER A 288 11.96 -30.89 -36.20
C SER A 288 12.97 -31.54 -37.14
N LYS A 289 12.52 -31.78 -38.38
CA LYS A 289 13.31 -32.27 -39.51
C LYS A 289 14.69 -31.61 -39.51
N LYS A 290 15.75 -32.44 -39.48
CA LYS A 290 17.14 -32.00 -39.66
C LYS A 290 17.24 -31.13 -40.92
N VAL A 291 17.38 -29.83 -40.73
CA VAL A 291 17.83 -28.92 -41.79
C VAL A 291 19.34 -29.18 -41.93
N ALA A 292 19.74 -29.70 -43.09
CA ALA A 292 21.14 -29.92 -43.41
C ALA A 292 21.89 -28.56 -43.40
N LEU A 293 22.90 -28.45 -42.55
CA LEU A 293 23.83 -27.33 -42.55
C LEU A 293 24.73 -27.43 -43.79
N PRO A 294 24.96 -26.34 -44.54
CA PRO A 294 25.84 -26.37 -45.70
C PRO A 294 27.31 -26.55 -45.28
N ASP A 295 27.96 -27.44 -46.02
CA ASP A 295 29.35 -27.87 -45.91
C ASP A 295 30.34 -26.69 -46.00
N LYS A 296 31.15 -26.50 -44.94
CA LYS A 296 32.25 -25.54 -44.94
C LYS A 296 33.54 -26.27 -45.32
N GLY A 297 33.85 -26.19 -46.61
CA GLY A 297 35.10 -26.63 -47.20
C GLY A 297 36.33 -26.05 -46.48
N ASN A 298 37.31 -26.93 -46.30
CA ASN A 298 38.58 -26.76 -45.58
C ASN A 298 39.57 -25.86 -46.36
N PRO A 299 40.20 -24.83 -45.75
CA PRO A 299 41.20 -24.02 -46.44
C PRO A 299 42.61 -24.61 -46.27
N ARG A 300 43.24 -25.02 -47.38
CA ARG A 300 44.70 -25.22 -47.46
C ARG A 300 45.37 -24.07 -48.20
N LYS A 301 46.36 -23.50 -47.49
CA LYS A 301 47.44 -22.56 -47.82
C LYS A 301 47.72 -22.26 -49.31
N ALA A 302 47.81 -20.97 -49.62
CA ALA A 302 48.76 -20.43 -50.59
C ALA A 302 49.25 -19.04 -50.16
N THR A 303 50.47 -18.75 -50.55
CA THR A 303 51.45 -17.79 -50.01
C THR A 303 51.51 -16.46 -50.76
N SER A 304 51.84 -15.38 -50.04
CA SER A 304 52.50 -14.13 -50.50
C SER A 304 51.63 -13.23 -51.41
N LYS A 305 51.71 -11.89 -51.46
CA LYS A 305 52.72 -10.87 -51.16
C LYS A 305 51.99 -9.55 -50.83
N ALA A 306 52.72 -8.65 -50.19
CA ALA A 306 52.32 -7.32 -49.75
C ALA A 306 51.73 -6.39 -50.83
N THR A 307 50.78 -5.55 -50.42
CA THR A 307 50.70 -4.13 -50.82
C THR A 307 49.93 -3.31 -49.77
N SER A 308 50.45 -2.11 -49.57
CA SER A 308 50.04 -0.99 -48.71
C SER A 308 48.55 -0.59 -48.74
N GLY A 309 48.06 -0.01 -47.64
CA GLY A 309 46.86 0.83 -47.66
C GLY A 309 46.34 1.22 -46.28
N SER A 310 46.52 2.50 -45.94
CA SER A 310 46.13 3.22 -44.71
C SER A 310 44.63 3.20 -44.34
N GLY A 311 44.35 3.50 -43.07
CA GLY A 311 43.06 4.02 -42.57
C GLY A 311 42.55 3.26 -41.33
N CYS A 312 43.03 3.53 -40.12
CA CYS A 312 42.57 4.61 -39.22
C CYS A 312 41.05 4.58 -38.94
N LEU A 313 40.66 4.01 -37.78
CA LEU A 313 39.50 4.41 -36.96
C LEU A 313 39.48 3.57 -35.66
N ILE A 314 40.42 3.85 -34.76
CA ILE A 314 40.34 3.47 -33.34
C ILE A 314 40.62 4.74 -32.55
N THR A 315 39.59 5.54 -32.28
CA THR A 315 39.60 6.58 -31.24
C THR A 315 38.18 7.10 -31.04
N CYS A 316 37.38 6.48 -30.17
CA CYS A 316 36.14 7.11 -29.67
C CYS A 316 35.66 6.66 -28.27
N ILE A 317 36.45 5.95 -27.46
CA ILE A 317 36.01 5.53 -26.10
C ILE A 317 36.93 6.06 -24.98
N GLY A 318 37.91 6.91 -25.28
CA GLY A 318 38.86 7.45 -24.29
C GLY A 318 38.60 8.88 -23.78
N GLY A 319 37.44 9.50 -24.07
CA GLY A 319 37.25 10.96 -23.93
C GLY A 319 36.32 11.47 -22.82
N ILE A 320 35.58 10.60 -22.11
CA ILE A 320 34.50 11.07 -21.21
C ILE A 320 34.88 11.03 -19.71
N LEU A 321 35.98 10.39 -19.33
CA LEU A 321 36.37 10.27 -17.91
C LEU A 321 37.33 11.35 -17.38
N VAL A 322 37.76 12.32 -18.21
CA VAL A 322 38.67 13.41 -17.77
C VAL A 322 37.92 14.75 -17.57
N ALA A 323 36.69 14.90 -18.05
CA ALA A 323 35.93 16.15 -17.94
C ALA A 323 35.18 16.35 -16.60
N LEU A 324 35.04 15.32 -15.77
CA LEU A 324 34.36 15.43 -14.46
C LEU A 324 35.29 15.72 -13.28
N PHE A 325 36.62 15.69 -13.48
CA PHE A 325 37.58 15.96 -12.40
C PHE A 325 38.01 17.44 -12.29
N VAL A 326 37.72 18.28 -13.30
CA VAL A 326 38.15 19.69 -13.32
C VAL A 326 37.04 20.67 -12.86
N ILE A 327 35.76 20.27 -12.88
CA ILE A 327 34.66 21.15 -12.47
C ILE A 327 34.38 21.09 -10.95
N GLY A 328 34.88 20.05 -10.26
CA GLY A 328 34.69 19.86 -8.81
C GLY A 328 35.58 20.75 -7.90
N TRP A 329 36.57 21.45 -8.42
CA TRP A 329 37.49 22.29 -7.63
C TRP A 329 37.18 23.79 -7.65
N ALA A 330 36.21 24.24 -8.45
CA ALA A 330 35.92 25.68 -8.63
C ALA A 330 34.66 26.20 -7.90
N LEU A 331 33.97 25.37 -7.10
CA LEU A 331 32.74 25.75 -6.38
C LEU A 331 32.83 25.57 -4.86
N GLY A 332 34.04 25.42 -4.31
CA GLY A 332 34.30 25.31 -2.88
C GLY A 332 35.28 26.36 -2.40
N LEU A 333 35.01 27.65 -2.66
CA LEU A 333 35.61 28.82 -1.99
C LEU A 333 34.85 30.08 -2.42
N LEU A 334 33.69 30.30 -1.80
CA LEU A 334 33.09 31.62 -1.55
C LEU A 334 32.10 31.50 -0.39
#